data_AF-A0AAV6BSH2-F1
#
_entry.id   AF-A0AAV6BSH2-F1
#
_cell.length_a   1.000
_cell.length_b   1.000
_cell.length_c   1.000
_cell.angle_alpha   90.00
_cell.angle_beta   90.00
_cell.angle_gamma   90.00
#
_symmetry.space_group_name_H-M   'P 1'
#
loop_
_entity.id
_entity.type
_entity.pdbx_description
1 polymer ?
#
loop_
_entity_poly.entity_id
_entity_poly.type
_entity_poly.pdbx_seq_one_letter_code
_entity_poly.pdbx_strand_id
1 'polypeptide(L)'
;MIALLEEADVATRGRTWLATLAGRRVTVVGLAKSGIAAARLLSSVQAEVRATDAKPVASLGRDVAALAAAGVHLVDGPAAFAGAALVVISPGVPVSGPQLAPARARGVPIIGELELGWRAMESDTIAITGTNGKTTTTAL
;
A
#
# COMPACT_ATOMS: atom_id res chain seq x y z
N MET A 1 -6.89 -29.49 1.00
CA MET A 1 -5.51 -28.99 0.84
C MET A 1 -5.52 -27.53 1.27
N ILE A 2 -5.38 -27.30 2.58
CA ILE A 2 -5.33 -25.96 3.17
C ILE A 2 -3.89 -25.51 2.98
N ALA A 3 -3.65 -24.62 2.03
CA ALA A 3 -2.37 -23.92 1.95
C ALA A 3 -2.29 -23.03 3.18
N LEU A 4 -1.68 -23.58 4.23
CA LEU A 4 -1.11 -22.81 5.32
C LEU A 4 -0.26 -21.72 4.68
N LEU A 5 -0.56 -20.47 5.01
CA LEU A 5 0.36 -19.37 4.80
C LEU A 5 1.59 -19.69 5.64
N GLU A 6 2.52 -20.45 5.05
CA GLU A 6 3.85 -20.65 5.61
C GLU A 6 4.42 -19.27 5.93
N GLU A 7 5.06 -19.21 7.10
CA GLU A 7 5.75 -18.05 7.65
C GLU A 7 6.39 -17.26 6.52
N ALA A 8 5.92 -16.01 6.35
CA ALA A 8 6.50 -15.11 5.39
C ALA A 8 7.98 -14.94 5.75
N ASP A 9 8.79 -15.71 5.05
CA ASP A 9 10.23 -15.75 5.20
C ASP A 9 10.74 -14.32 5.21
N VAL A 10 11.43 -13.96 6.29
CA VAL A 10 12.19 -12.72 6.42
C VAL A 10 13.21 -12.60 5.27
N ALA A 11 13.45 -13.64 4.47
CA ALA A 11 14.38 -13.67 3.36
C ALA A 11 13.90 -13.11 2.01
N THR A 12 12.60 -12.86 1.74
CA THR A 12 12.19 -12.35 0.41
C THR A 12 11.75 -10.89 0.46
N ARG A 13 12.70 -9.98 0.21
CA ARG A 13 12.48 -8.54 -0.10
C ARG A 13 12.83 -8.26 -1.56
N GLY A 14 12.81 -7.00 -1.96
CA GLY A 14 13.30 -6.53 -3.24
C GLY A 14 12.41 -6.90 -4.41
N ARG A 15 13.02 -7.06 -5.58
CA ARG A 15 12.31 -7.35 -6.84
C ARG A 15 11.57 -8.68 -6.80
N THR A 16 12.12 -9.70 -6.14
CA THR A 16 11.47 -11.02 -6.03
C THR A 16 10.15 -10.93 -5.28
N TRP A 17 10.13 -10.21 -4.16
CA TRP A 17 8.89 -10.00 -3.41
C TRP A 17 7.87 -9.19 -4.22
N LEU A 18 8.31 -8.10 -4.85
CA LEU A 18 7.45 -7.27 -5.69
C LEU A 18 6.83 -8.04 -6.86
N ALA A 19 7.59 -8.94 -7.50
CA ALA A 19 7.10 -9.77 -8.60
C ALA A 19 5.92 -10.67 -8.18
N THR A 20 5.83 -11.06 -6.90
CA THR A 20 4.68 -11.83 -6.39
C THR A 20 3.36 -11.06 -6.40
N LEU A 21 3.40 -9.73 -6.57
CA LEU A 21 2.22 -8.87 -6.62
C LEU A 21 1.66 -8.69 -8.04
N ALA A 22 2.39 -9.14 -9.07
CA ALA A 22 1.93 -9.05 -10.46
C ALA A 22 0.58 -9.79 -10.63
N GLY A 23 -0.40 -9.12 -11.25
CA GLY A 23 -1.76 -9.62 -11.42
C GLY A 23 -2.57 -9.76 -10.13
N ARG A 24 -2.00 -9.51 -8.95
CA ARG A 24 -2.75 -9.54 -7.68
C ARG A 24 -3.44 -8.21 -7.45
N ARG A 25 -4.65 -8.28 -6.91
CA ARG A 25 -5.40 -7.08 -6.54
C ARG A 25 -4.88 -6.50 -5.22
N VAL A 26 -4.40 -5.26 -5.28
CA VAL A 26 -3.90 -4.54 -4.10
C VAL A 26 -4.69 -3.27 -3.92
N THR A 27 -5.22 -3.05 -2.71
CA THR A 27 -5.99 -1.85 -2.39
C THR A 27 -5.11 -0.87 -1.61
N VAL A 28 -4.95 0.34 -2.13
CA VAL A 28 -4.31 1.46 -1.43
C VAL A 28 -5.36 2.33 -0.75
N VAL A 29 -5.17 2.63 0.53
CA VAL A 29 -6.07 3.47 1.33
C VAL A 29 -5.36 4.75 1.74
N GLY A 30 -5.96 5.88 1.37
CA GLY A 30 -5.39 7.21 1.50
C GLY A 30 -4.57 7.59 0.27
N LEU A 31 -4.91 8.69 -0.37
CA LEU A 31 -4.38 9.17 -1.66
C LEU A 31 -3.70 10.54 -1.55
N ALA A 32 -3.03 10.77 -0.41
CA ALA A 32 -2.05 11.84 -0.26
C ALA A 32 -0.70 11.43 -0.90
N LYS A 33 0.40 12.10 -0.52
CA LYS A 33 1.73 11.88 -1.12
C LYS A 33 2.20 10.41 -1.08
N SER A 34 2.23 9.78 0.10
CA SER A 34 2.75 8.40 0.22
C SER A 34 1.81 7.37 -0.42
N GLY A 35 0.49 7.58 -0.38
CA GLY A 35 -0.48 6.70 -1.03
C GLY A 35 -0.37 6.71 -2.55
N ILE A 36 -0.18 7.90 -3.14
CA ILE A 36 0.09 8.03 -4.58
C ILE A 36 1.39 7.30 -4.96
N ALA A 37 2.44 7.45 -4.16
CA ALA A 37 3.70 6.74 -4.38
C ALA A 37 3.54 5.21 -4.29
N ALA A 38 2.81 4.72 -3.29
CA ALA A 38 2.49 3.30 -3.13
C ALA A 38 1.71 2.75 -4.34
N ALA A 39 0.68 3.47 -4.80
CA ALA A 39 -0.09 3.08 -5.98
C ALA A 39 0.80 2.99 -7.23
N ARG A 40 1.69 3.97 -7.44
CA ARG A 40 2.64 3.96 -8.57
C ARG A 40 3.59 2.77 -8.52
N LEU A 41 4.17 2.46 -7.35
CA LEU A 41 5.06 1.32 -7.18
C LEU A 41 4.35 -0.01 -7.47
N LEU A 42 3.11 -0.17 -6.98
CA LEU A 42 2.32 -1.37 -7.22
C LEU A 42 1.95 -1.50 -8.72
N SER A 43 1.59 -0.39 -9.37
CA SER A 43 1.33 -0.37 -10.80
C SER A 43 2.57 -0.70 -11.64
N SER A 44 3.77 -0.26 -11.23
CA SER A 44 5.01 -0.54 -11.98
C SER A 44 5.39 -2.01 -11.96
N VAL A 45 4.80 -2.82 -11.07
CA VAL A 45 4.98 -4.28 -11.00
C VAL A 45 3.73 -5.03 -11.44
N GLN A 46 2.86 -4.36 -12.20
CA GLN A 46 1.68 -4.94 -12.84
C GLN A 46 0.65 -5.53 -11.85
N ALA A 47 0.60 -5.02 -10.62
CA ALA A 47 -0.49 -5.34 -9.70
C ALA A 47 -1.81 -4.70 -10.20
N GLU A 48 -2.93 -5.36 -9.92
CA GLU A 48 -4.26 -4.79 -10.16
C GLU A 48 -4.58 -3.78 -9.04
N VAL A 49 -4.15 -2.53 -9.21
CA VAL A 49 -4.26 -1.53 -8.14
C VAL A 49 -5.67 -0.95 -8.08
N ARG A 50 -6.26 -1.01 -6.89
CA ARG A 50 -7.42 -0.19 -6.50
C ARG A 50 -6.97 0.86 -5.50
N ALA A 51 -7.58 2.04 -5.54
CA ALA A 51 -7.31 3.06 -4.53
C ALA A 51 -8.59 3.75 -4.05
N THR A 52 -8.62 4.06 -2.76
CA THR A 52 -9.73 4.75 -2.09
C THR A 52 -9.16 5.79 -1.13
N ASP A 53 -9.91 6.86 -0.89
CA ASP A 53 -9.62 7.86 0.14
C ASP A 53 -10.84 8.04 1.07
N ALA A 54 -10.66 8.76 2.18
CA ALA A 54 -11.78 9.19 3.02
C ALA A 54 -12.59 10.31 2.34
N LYS A 55 -11.93 11.13 1.51
CA LYS A 55 -12.61 12.08 0.63
C LYS A 55 -13.13 11.35 -0.61
N PRO A 56 -14.26 11.79 -1.19
CA PRO A 56 -14.72 11.27 -2.46
C PRO A 56 -13.61 11.37 -3.51
N VAL A 57 -13.35 10.29 -4.24
CA VAL A 57 -12.30 10.23 -5.27
C VAL A 57 -12.40 11.40 -6.26
N ALA A 58 -13.62 11.77 -6.66
CA ALA A 58 -13.87 12.86 -7.61
C ALA A 58 -13.43 14.25 -7.10
N SER A 59 -13.23 14.41 -5.80
CA SER A 59 -12.74 15.66 -5.18
C SER A 59 -11.22 15.75 -5.08
N LEU A 60 -10.50 14.69 -5.48
CA LEU A 60 -9.06 14.61 -5.37
C LEU A 60 -8.35 15.28 -6.55
N GLY A 61 -7.13 15.75 -6.30
CA GLY A 61 -6.37 16.59 -7.22
C GLY A 61 -5.79 15.86 -8.45
N ARG A 62 -5.05 16.60 -9.27
CA ARG A 62 -4.47 16.13 -10.54
C ARG A 62 -3.63 14.86 -10.44
N ASP A 63 -2.91 14.67 -9.34
CA ASP A 63 -2.07 13.48 -9.17
C ASP A 63 -2.89 12.19 -9.10
N VAL A 64 -4.09 12.24 -8.51
CA VAL A 64 -5.02 11.10 -8.46
C VAL A 64 -5.64 10.84 -9.82
N ALA A 65 -5.99 11.89 -10.56
CA ALA A 65 -6.45 11.75 -11.94
C ALA A 65 -5.39 11.10 -12.83
N ALA A 66 -4.10 11.42 -12.62
CA ALA A 66 -3.00 10.79 -13.33
C ALA A 66 -2.86 9.29 -13.00
N LEU A 67 -3.19 8.86 -11.77
CA LEU A 67 -3.23 7.43 -11.42
C LEU A 67 -4.30 6.69 -12.23
N ALA A 68 -5.50 7.27 -12.37
CA ALA A 68 -6.57 6.68 -13.18
C ALA A 68 -6.15 6.53 -14.64
N ALA A 69 -5.52 7.56 -15.22
CA ALA A 69 -4.97 7.50 -16.57
C ALA A 69 -3.87 6.42 -16.72
N ALA A 70 -3.18 6.09 -15.65
CA ALA A 70 -2.19 5.01 -15.59
C ALA A 70 -2.78 3.62 -15.26
N GLY A 71 -4.12 3.48 -15.23
CA GLY A 71 -4.79 2.20 -15.02
C GLY A 71 -5.08 1.84 -13.56
N VAL A 72 -4.86 2.76 -12.60
CA VAL A 72 -5.30 2.56 -11.21
C VAL A 72 -6.82 2.72 -11.12
N HIS A 73 -7.49 1.72 -10.56
CA HIS A 73 -8.94 1.77 -10.36
C HIS A 73 -9.28 2.57 -9.10
N LEU A 74 -9.78 3.78 -9.27
CA LEU A 74 -10.25 4.59 -8.16
C LEU A 74 -11.67 4.16 -7.78
N VAL A 75 -11.86 3.72 -6.53
CA VAL A 75 -13.11 3.14 -6.04
C VAL A 75 -13.43 3.73 -4.68
N ASP A 76 -14.60 4.33 -4.52
CA ASP A 76 -15.03 4.86 -3.23
C ASP A 76 -15.50 3.74 -2.29
N GLY A 77 -15.08 3.83 -1.02
CA GLY A 77 -15.65 3.06 0.07
C GLY A 77 -15.37 1.54 0.02
N PRO A 78 -16.24 0.71 0.64
CA PRO A 78 -15.97 -0.71 0.86
C PRO A 78 -15.74 -1.54 -0.42
N ALA A 79 -16.27 -1.11 -1.56
CA ALA A 79 -16.10 -1.79 -2.84
C ALA A 79 -14.62 -1.86 -3.28
N ALA A 80 -13.79 -0.93 -2.81
CA ALA A 80 -12.35 -0.91 -3.08
C ALA A 80 -11.64 -2.18 -2.60
N PHE A 81 -12.17 -2.87 -1.59
CA PHE A 81 -11.56 -4.06 -1.00
C PHE A 81 -12.03 -5.37 -1.64
N ALA A 82 -12.96 -5.37 -2.60
CA ALA A 82 -13.50 -6.60 -3.18
C ALA A 82 -12.41 -7.41 -3.92
N GLY A 83 -12.14 -8.63 -3.45
CA GLY A 83 -11.07 -9.50 -3.96
C GLY A 83 -9.65 -8.98 -3.69
N ALA A 84 -9.47 -8.05 -2.75
CA ALA A 84 -8.14 -7.56 -2.37
C ALA A 84 -7.31 -8.69 -1.76
N ALA A 85 -6.08 -8.80 -2.24
CA ALA A 85 -5.10 -9.81 -1.83
C ALA A 85 -4.05 -9.21 -0.88
N LEU A 86 -3.97 -7.87 -0.83
CA LEU A 86 -3.19 -7.04 0.10
C LEU A 86 -3.86 -5.67 0.21
N VAL A 87 -3.80 -5.06 1.40
CA VAL A 87 -4.16 -3.65 1.62
C VAL A 87 -2.92 -2.88 2.07
N VAL A 88 -2.69 -1.71 1.47
CA VAL A 88 -1.62 -0.79 1.84
C VAL A 88 -2.24 0.51 2.36
N ILE A 89 -1.86 0.94 3.56
CA ILE A 89 -2.39 2.15 4.18
C ILE A 89 -1.35 3.27 4.26
N SER A 90 -1.79 4.51 4.01
CA SER A 90 -0.95 5.70 4.24
C SER A 90 -0.82 6.01 5.74
N PRO A 91 0.24 6.73 6.19
CA PRO A 91 0.55 6.94 7.62
C PRO A 91 -0.55 7.62 8.47
N GLY A 92 -1.48 8.34 7.83
CA GLY A 92 -2.62 8.98 8.51
C GLY A 92 -3.88 8.14 8.59
N VAL A 93 -3.90 6.94 8.00
CA VAL A 93 -5.06 6.05 8.01
C VAL A 93 -5.00 5.14 9.25
N PRO A 94 -5.96 5.22 10.18
CA PRO A 94 -5.95 4.37 11.36
C PRO A 94 -6.10 2.90 10.98
N VAL A 95 -5.15 2.06 11.40
CA VAL A 95 -5.18 0.60 11.17
C VAL A 95 -6.46 -0.03 11.73
N SER A 96 -6.97 0.50 12.86
CA SER A 96 -8.21 0.07 13.51
C SER A 96 -9.47 0.72 12.93
N GLY A 97 -9.35 1.58 11.92
CA GLY A 97 -10.46 2.34 11.35
C GLY A 97 -11.56 1.45 10.77
N PRO A 98 -12.84 1.87 10.83
CA PRO A 98 -13.98 1.08 10.35
C PRO A 98 -13.95 0.80 8.85
N GLN A 99 -13.35 1.69 8.05
CA GLN A 99 -13.19 1.53 6.61
C GLN A 99 -12.38 0.28 6.22
N LEU A 100 -11.52 -0.22 7.11
CA LEU A 100 -10.71 -1.42 6.91
C LEU A 100 -11.39 -2.70 7.42
N ALA A 101 -12.56 -2.60 8.07
CA ALA A 101 -13.28 -3.76 8.60
C ALA A 101 -13.57 -4.84 7.54
N PRO A 102 -13.97 -4.50 6.29
CA PRO A 102 -14.18 -5.51 5.25
C PRO A 102 -12.92 -6.29 4.88
N ALA A 103 -11.74 -5.67 4.94
CA ALA A 103 -10.47 -6.35 4.69
C ALA A 103 -10.11 -7.28 5.85
N ARG A 104 -10.20 -6.78 7.09
CA ARG A 104 -9.94 -7.56 8.31
C ARG A 104 -10.85 -8.79 8.42
N ALA A 105 -12.15 -8.62 8.16
CA ALA A 105 -13.13 -9.70 8.24
C ALA A 105 -12.82 -10.87 7.28
N ARG A 106 -12.06 -10.62 6.21
CA ARG A 106 -11.63 -11.63 5.23
C ARG A 106 -10.18 -12.09 5.43
N GLY A 107 -9.53 -11.66 6.52
CA GLY A 107 -8.13 -12.00 6.79
C GLY A 107 -7.14 -11.43 5.77
N VAL A 108 -7.50 -10.39 5.02
CA VAL A 108 -6.60 -9.77 4.04
C VAL A 108 -5.47 -9.07 4.78
N PRO A 109 -4.19 -9.33 4.45
CA PRO A 109 -3.07 -8.63 5.07
C PRO A 109 -3.17 -7.12 4.87
N ILE A 110 -2.90 -6.35 5.93
CA ILE A 110 -2.90 -4.88 5.92
C ILE A 110 -1.51 -4.43 6.36
N ILE A 111 -0.79 -3.72 5.48
CA ILE A 111 0.54 -3.18 5.75
C ILE A 111 0.55 -1.67 5.59
N GLY A 112 1.51 -1.00 6.23
CA GLY A 112 1.78 0.41 5.98
C GLY A 112 2.55 0.63 4.68
N GLU A 113 2.48 1.84 4.12
CA GLU A 113 3.31 2.21 2.96
C GLU A 113 4.81 2.08 3.26
N LEU A 114 5.25 2.39 4.49
CA LEU A 114 6.65 2.29 4.87
C LEU A 114 7.13 0.84 4.79
N GLU A 115 6.27 -0.09 5.19
CA GLU A 115 6.54 -1.52 5.08
C GLU A 115 6.53 -1.99 3.61
N LEU A 116 5.62 -1.47 2.77
CA LEU A 116 5.67 -1.70 1.31
C LEU A 116 7.02 -1.24 0.75
N GLY A 117 7.45 -0.02 1.08
CA GLY A 117 8.75 0.54 0.68
C GLY A 117 9.91 -0.32 1.16
N TRP A 118 9.92 -0.68 2.45
CA TRP A 118 10.94 -1.56 3.01
C TRP A 118 10.97 -2.92 2.28
N ARG A 119 9.84 -3.60 2.11
CA ARG A 119 9.79 -4.89 1.40
C ARG A 119 10.24 -4.78 -0.06
N ALA A 120 10.04 -3.63 -0.69
CA ALA A 120 10.46 -3.35 -2.07
C ALA A 120 11.97 -3.04 -2.22
N MET A 121 12.65 -2.61 -1.16
CA MET A 121 14.07 -2.23 -1.21
C MET A 121 15.00 -3.45 -1.15
N GLU A 122 16.11 -3.37 -1.90
CA GLU A 122 17.22 -4.34 -1.90
C GLU A 122 18.45 -3.82 -1.14
N SER A 123 18.48 -2.53 -0.82
CA SER A 123 19.63 -1.90 -0.14
C SER A 123 19.55 -2.04 1.37
N ASP A 124 20.71 -1.96 2.02
CA ASP A 124 20.81 -1.74 3.45
C ASP A 124 19.93 -0.56 3.88
N THR A 125 19.24 -0.73 5.00
CA THR A 125 18.22 0.22 5.46
C THR A 125 18.52 0.63 6.89
N ILE A 126 18.66 1.93 7.13
CA ILE A 126 18.78 2.52 8.47
C ILE A 126 17.48 3.26 8.78
N ALA A 127 16.82 2.89 9.88
CA ALA A 127 15.60 3.55 10.31
C ALA A 127 15.91 4.59 11.41
N ILE A 128 15.53 5.84 11.17
CA ILE A 128 15.65 6.93 12.15
C ILE A 128 14.24 7.34 12.59
N THR A 129 13.97 7.28 13.88
CA THR A 129 12.70 7.69 14.50
C THR A 129 12.93 8.63 15.68
N GLY A 130 11.87 9.23 16.20
CA GLY A 130 11.92 10.18 17.32
C GLY A 130 10.98 11.36 17.11
N THR A 131 10.68 12.11 18.17
CA THR A 131 9.74 13.25 18.07
C THR A 131 10.33 14.39 17.24
N ASN A 132 11.62 14.69 17.44
CA ASN A 132 12.34 15.81 16.80
C ASN A 132 13.66 15.33 16.17
N GLY A 133 14.27 16.15 15.31
CA GLY A 133 15.61 15.89 14.75
C GLY A 133 15.69 14.88 13.60
N LYS A 134 14.67 14.06 13.36
CA LYS A 134 14.63 13.01 12.30
C LYS A 134 15.18 13.49 10.95
N THR A 135 14.60 14.53 10.35
CA THR A 135 14.99 15.01 9.02
C THR A 135 16.44 15.50 8.98
N THR A 136 16.91 16.14 10.06
CA THR A 136 18.28 16.63 10.16
C THR A 136 19.26 15.47 10.30
N THR A 137 18.99 14.51 11.19
CA THR A 137 19.84 13.33 11.38
C THR A 137 19.87 12.43 10.15
N THR A 138 18.76 12.29 9.43
CA THR A 138 18.73 11.51 8.18
C THR A 138 19.55 12.13 7.06
N ALA A 139 19.80 13.45 7.10
CA ALA A 139 20.54 14.16 6.06
C ALA A 139 22.06 14.23 6.29
N LEU A 140 22.54 13.87 7.48
CA LEU A 140 23.95 13.94 7.91
C LEU A 140 24.60 12.55 7.88
#